data_AF-A0A7C5CAV5-F1
#
_entry.id   AF-A0A7C5CAV5-F1
#
_cell.length_a   1.000
_cell.length_b   1.000
_cell.length_c   1.000
_cell.angle_alpha   90.00
_cell.angle_beta   90.00
_cell.angle_gamma   90.00
#
_symmetry.space_group_name_H-M   'P 1'
#
loop_
_entity.id
_entity.type
_entity.pdbx_description
1 polymer ?
#
loop_
_entity_poly.entity_id
_entity_poly.type
_entity_poly.pdbx_seq_one_letter_code
_entity_poly.pdbx_strand_id
1 'polypeptide(L)'
;MRTEEECKPAQRFLFSDEILSEQAIIELKNEVIRRFEKREKDNHYDKFINWSKKENEVLIFTLYAYADFDAPKTFDCLFDLNNPNDYIKVNCKMTQSLYEGFYPTGMIDDGHKHMCVFEFENGIPEIVKKLHIAKGLKYDVPKNSFQLGICNTADFDAIKEYRQNYLSLREKYGSKWWKYDKTE
;
A
#
# COMPACT_ATOMS: atom_id res chain seq x y z
N MET A 1 5.83 -7.16 -14.78
CA MET A 1 4.64 -7.99 -14.69
C MET A 1 5.09 -9.35 -14.24
N ARG A 2 4.92 -9.57 -12.94
CA ARG A 2 5.26 -10.76 -12.20
C ARG A 2 4.04 -11.04 -11.36
N THR A 3 3.41 -12.18 -11.58
CA THR A 3 2.22 -12.59 -10.82
C THR A 3 2.59 -12.85 -9.35
N GLU A 4 1.58 -12.84 -8.48
CA GLU A 4 1.76 -13.21 -7.06
C GLU A 4 2.39 -14.60 -6.92
N GLU A 5 1.99 -15.56 -7.75
CA GLU A 5 2.51 -16.94 -7.74
C GLU A 5 4.00 -17.02 -8.08
N GLU A 6 4.46 -16.19 -9.03
CA GLU A 6 5.87 -16.08 -9.44
C GLU A 6 6.73 -15.30 -8.43
N CYS A 7 6.09 -14.55 -7.54
CA CYS A 7 6.77 -13.77 -6.51
C CYS A 7 7.11 -14.64 -5.30
N LYS A 8 8.28 -14.40 -4.66
CA LYS A 8 8.66 -15.10 -3.43
C LYS A 8 7.72 -14.67 -2.29
N PRO A 9 7.30 -15.57 -1.39
CA PRO A 9 6.47 -15.21 -0.23
C PRO A 9 6.97 -13.97 0.54
N ALA A 10 8.28 -13.87 0.78
CA ALA A 10 8.91 -12.74 1.47
C ALA A 10 8.73 -11.37 0.78
N GLN A 11 8.27 -11.34 -0.48
CA GLN A 11 8.04 -10.15 -1.28
C GLN A 11 6.54 -9.89 -1.52
N ARG A 12 5.63 -10.81 -1.15
CA ARG A 12 4.18 -10.70 -1.37
C ARG A 12 3.50 -9.80 -0.32
N PHE A 13 3.91 -8.53 -0.29
CA PHE A 13 3.30 -7.52 0.56
C PHE A 13 3.28 -6.15 -0.13
N LEU A 14 2.31 -5.34 0.27
CA LEU A 14 2.30 -3.90 -0.01
C LEU A 14 2.87 -3.18 1.20
N PHE A 15 3.45 -1.99 0.97
CA PHE A 15 3.77 -1.10 2.07
C PHE A 15 3.42 0.34 1.79
N SER A 16 3.18 1.07 2.87
CA SER A 16 2.73 2.46 2.87
C SER A 16 3.28 3.20 4.07
N ASP A 17 3.41 4.52 3.95
CA ASP A 17 3.75 5.45 5.02
C ASP A 17 2.71 6.56 5.21
N GLU A 18 1.66 6.61 4.37
CA GLU A 18 0.63 7.64 4.45
C GLU A 18 -0.77 7.18 4.03
N ILE A 19 -1.76 7.84 4.65
CA ILE A 19 -3.17 7.85 4.24
C ILE A 19 -3.58 9.25 3.83
N LEU A 20 -4.54 9.37 2.91
CA LEU A 20 -5.05 10.69 2.52
C LEU A 20 -6.15 11.19 3.46
N SER A 21 -6.04 12.46 3.82
CA SER A 21 -7.14 13.22 4.44
C SER A 21 -8.31 13.40 3.46
N GLU A 22 -9.48 13.79 3.98
CA GLU A 22 -10.65 14.08 3.14
C GLU A 22 -10.37 15.19 2.12
N GLN A 23 -9.65 16.24 2.53
CA GLN A 23 -9.23 17.32 1.64
C GLN A 23 -8.32 16.80 0.51
N ALA A 24 -7.33 15.96 0.85
CA ALA A 24 -6.44 15.37 -0.14
C ALA A 24 -7.19 14.42 -1.11
N ILE A 25 -8.22 13.70 -0.65
CA ILE A 25 -9.09 12.88 -1.50
C ILE A 25 -9.85 13.74 -2.51
N ILE A 26 -10.37 14.90 -2.09
CA ILE A 26 -11.05 15.85 -2.99
C ILE A 26 -10.08 16.36 -4.05
N GLU A 27 -8.88 16.78 -3.64
CA GLU A 27 -7.83 17.22 -4.57
C GLU A 27 -7.44 16.11 -5.56
N LEU A 28 -7.28 14.88 -5.08
CA LEU A 28 -6.97 13.72 -5.92
C LEU A 28 -8.05 13.51 -6.97
N LYS A 29 -9.33 13.50 -6.58
CA LYS A 29 -10.44 13.35 -7.53
C LYS A 29 -10.45 14.45 -8.59
N ASN A 30 -10.21 15.70 -8.20
CA ASN A 30 -10.10 16.81 -9.15
C ASN A 30 -8.95 16.60 -10.15
N GLU A 31 -7.80 16.11 -9.68
CA GLU A 31 -6.67 15.79 -10.55
C GLU A 31 -6.98 14.62 -11.50
N VAL A 32 -7.67 13.59 -11.03
CA VAL A 32 -8.15 12.48 -11.89
C VAL A 32 -9.12 13.00 -12.95
N ILE A 33 -10.12 13.80 -12.58
CA ILE A 33 -11.09 14.41 -13.52
C ILE A 33 -10.35 15.21 -14.59
N ARG A 34 -9.44 16.10 -14.18
CA ARG A 34 -8.65 16.94 -15.09
C ARG A 34 -7.83 16.10 -16.07
N ARG A 35 -7.18 15.03 -15.60
CA ARG A 35 -6.38 14.13 -16.46
C ARG A 35 -7.21 13.30 -17.43
N PHE A 36 -8.49 13.08 -17.12
CA PHE A 36 -9.45 12.31 -17.91
C PHE A 36 -10.39 13.17 -18.76
N GLU A 37 -10.18 14.49 -18.86
CA GLU A 37 -10.99 15.39 -19.71
C GLU A 37 -11.10 14.89 -21.16
N LYS A 38 -9.99 14.39 -21.71
CA LYS A 38 -9.88 13.91 -23.10
C LYS A 38 -9.66 12.40 -23.21
N ARG A 39 -9.73 11.68 -22.09
CA ARG A 39 -9.55 10.22 -22.05
C ARG A 39 -10.90 9.53 -22.02
N GLU A 40 -10.91 8.30 -22.52
CA GLU A 40 -12.02 7.38 -22.29
C GLU A 40 -12.17 7.14 -20.79
N LYS A 41 -13.43 7.07 -20.35
CA LYS A 41 -13.82 6.83 -18.96
C LYS A 41 -14.42 5.44 -18.92
N ASP A 42 -13.86 4.58 -18.09
CA ASP A 42 -14.32 3.23 -17.89
C ASP A 42 -15.01 3.08 -16.53
N ASN A 43 -15.41 1.84 -16.22
CA ASN A 43 -16.04 1.53 -14.96
C ASN A 43 -15.13 1.78 -13.74
N HIS A 44 -13.80 1.73 -13.89
CA HIS A 44 -12.85 2.01 -12.79
C HIS A 44 -12.81 3.51 -12.49
N TYR A 45 -12.79 4.34 -13.54
CA TYR A 45 -12.94 5.79 -13.41
C TYR A 45 -14.25 6.15 -12.71
N ASP A 46 -15.38 5.64 -13.22
CA ASP A 46 -16.70 5.98 -12.67
C ASP A 46 -16.83 5.53 -11.22
N LYS A 47 -16.31 4.34 -10.88
CA LYS A 47 -16.29 3.84 -9.50
C LYS A 47 -15.51 4.77 -8.58
N PHE A 48 -14.33 5.22 -8.99
CA PHE A 48 -13.49 6.07 -8.14
C PHE A 48 -14.02 7.50 -7.99
N ILE A 49 -14.45 8.14 -9.09
CA ILE A 49 -14.95 9.51 -9.04
C ILE A 49 -16.26 9.60 -8.23
N ASN A 50 -17.13 8.58 -8.33
CA ASN A 50 -18.37 8.53 -7.57
C ASN A 50 -18.23 7.93 -6.16
N TRP A 51 -17.05 7.41 -5.79
CA TRP A 51 -16.82 6.81 -4.47
C TRP A 51 -16.87 7.84 -3.33
N SER A 52 -17.70 7.64 -2.32
CA SER A 52 -17.67 8.43 -1.09
C SER A 52 -17.10 7.59 0.05
N LYS A 53 -16.05 8.10 0.71
CA LYS A 53 -15.36 7.40 1.79
C LYS A 53 -16.33 7.10 2.94
N LYS A 54 -16.38 5.83 3.35
CA LYS A 54 -17.09 5.38 4.57
C LYS A 54 -16.17 5.39 5.80
N GLU A 55 -16.76 5.25 6.99
CA GLU A 55 -16.03 5.22 8.26
C GLU A 55 -15.02 4.08 8.37
N ASN A 56 -15.25 2.96 7.67
CA ASN A 56 -14.39 1.80 7.64
C ASN A 56 -13.46 1.75 6.41
N GLU A 57 -13.43 2.83 5.62
CA GLU A 57 -12.62 2.93 4.41
C GLU A 57 -11.51 3.97 4.57
N VAL A 58 -10.35 3.72 3.95
CA VAL A 58 -9.25 4.68 3.84
C VAL A 58 -8.63 4.60 2.46
N LEU A 59 -8.00 5.70 2.04
CA LEU A 59 -7.20 5.72 0.82
C LEU A 59 -5.73 5.78 1.22
N ILE A 60 -5.00 4.71 0.86
CA ILE A 60 -3.61 4.45 1.23
C ILE A 60 -2.73 4.66 0.01
N PHE A 61 -1.62 5.38 0.18
CA PHE A 61 -0.58 5.45 -0.84
C PHE A 61 0.38 4.28 -0.67
N THR A 62 0.33 3.32 -1.60
CA THR A 62 1.23 2.17 -1.65
C THR A 62 2.42 2.51 -2.54
N LEU A 63 3.63 2.37 -1.99
CA LEU A 63 4.86 2.85 -2.62
C LEU A 63 5.36 1.93 -3.74
N TYR A 64 5.44 0.63 -3.47
CA TYR A 64 5.89 -0.36 -4.45
C TYR A 64 5.20 -1.69 -4.17
N ALA A 65 4.76 -2.35 -5.23
CA ALA A 65 4.32 -3.73 -5.19
C ALA A 65 5.35 -4.60 -5.92
N TYR A 66 5.65 -5.77 -5.35
CA TYR A 66 6.57 -6.76 -5.94
C TYR A 66 5.84 -7.85 -6.74
N ALA A 67 4.53 -7.71 -6.88
CA ALA A 67 3.65 -8.61 -7.60
C ALA A 67 2.42 -7.85 -8.09
N ASP A 68 1.87 -8.32 -9.20
CA ASP A 68 0.59 -7.86 -9.71
C ASP A 68 -0.55 -8.38 -8.80
N PHE A 69 -1.52 -7.52 -8.49
CA PHE A 69 -2.69 -7.89 -7.70
C PHE A 69 -3.98 -7.37 -8.33
N ASP A 70 -4.90 -8.28 -8.66
CA ASP A 70 -6.23 -7.87 -9.13
C ASP A 70 -7.04 -7.22 -8.01
N ALA A 71 -7.80 -6.19 -8.36
CA ALA A 71 -8.81 -5.58 -7.51
C ALA A 71 -10.20 -6.17 -7.83
N PRO A 72 -10.96 -6.65 -6.82
CA PRO A 72 -10.63 -6.57 -5.42
C PRO A 72 -9.69 -7.67 -4.91
N LYS A 73 -8.86 -7.35 -3.91
CA LYS A 73 -8.01 -8.31 -3.19
C LYS A 73 -8.22 -8.23 -1.69
N THR A 74 -8.26 -9.39 -1.04
CA THR A 74 -8.31 -9.50 0.42
C THR A 74 -6.91 -9.69 0.99
N PHE A 75 -6.69 -9.08 2.15
CA PHE A 75 -5.51 -9.24 3.00
C PHE A 75 -5.96 -9.49 4.43
N ASP A 76 -5.20 -10.26 5.19
CA ASP A 76 -5.56 -10.63 6.55
C ASP A 76 -4.48 -10.31 7.62
N CYS A 77 -3.39 -9.67 7.22
CA CYS A 77 -2.29 -9.33 8.12
C CYS A 77 -1.74 -7.92 7.87
N LEU A 78 -1.62 -7.13 8.95
CA LEU A 78 -0.97 -5.83 8.97
C LEU A 78 0.20 -5.85 9.95
N PHE A 79 1.32 -5.23 9.59
CA PHE A 79 2.52 -5.21 10.44
C PHE A 79 3.32 -3.90 10.32
N ASP A 80 4.18 -3.62 11.29
CA ASP A 80 5.15 -2.53 11.22
C ASP A 80 6.41 -2.96 10.46
N LEU A 81 6.76 -2.27 9.37
CA LEU A 81 7.96 -2.56 8.58
C LEU A 81 9.27 -2.32 9.33
N ASN A 82 9.25 -1.46 10.35
CA ASN A 82 10.39 -1.12 11.21
C ASN A 82 10.45 -2.00 12.46
N ASN A 83 9.34 -2.66 12.81
CA ASN A 83 9.28 -3.67 13.88
C ASN A 83 8.32 -4.81 13.50
N PRO A 84 8.76 -5.79 12.68
CA PRO A 84 7.89 -6.87 12.19
C PRO A 84 7.29 -7.78 13.28
N ASN A 85 7.65 -7.59 14.55
CA ASN A 85 6.99 -8.25 15.68
C ASN A 85 5.71 -7.53 16.12
N ASP A 86 5.50 -6.26 15.76
CA ASP A 86 4.23 -5.54 15.93
C ASP A 86 3.34 -5.81 14.71
N TYR A 87 2.43 -6.77 14.84
CA TYR A 87 1.51 -7.17 13.79
C TYR A 87 0.14 -7.54 14.36
N ILE A 88 -0.88 -7.43 13.51
CA ILE A 88 -2.25 -7.83 13.83
C ILE A 88 -2.84 -8.66 12.69
N LYS A 89 -3.75 -9.56 13.05
CA LYS A 89 -4.67 -10.17 12.10
C LYS A 89 -5.85 -9.24 11.89
N VAL A 90 -6.27 -9.09 10.64
CA VAL A 90 -7.41 -8.27 10.23
C VAL A 90 -8.16 -9.00 9.12
N ASN A 91 -9.29 -8.44 8.68
CA ASN A 91 -9.83 -8.75 7.37
C ASN A 91 -10.04 -7.41 6.66
N CYS A 92 -9.24 -7.16 5.63
CA CYS A 92 -9.36 -5.95 4.84
C CYS A 92 -9.33 -6.26 3.35
N LYS A 93 -9.99 -5.41 2.58
CA LYS A 93 -10.17 -5.57 1.15
C LYS A 93 -9.71 -4.32 0.44
N MET A 94 -8.75 -4.47 -0.47
CA MET A 94 -8.49 -3.46 -1.47
C MET A 94 -9.61 -3.51 -2.51
N THR A 95 -10.37 -2.44 -2.63
CA THR A 95 -11.55 -2.39 -3.51
C THR A 95 -11.32 -1.60 -4.80
N GLN A 96 -10.33 -0.71 -4.80
CA GLN A 96 -10.00 0.19 -5.91
C GLN A 96 -8.50 0.48 -5.91
N SER A 97 -7.93 0.73 -7.08
CA SER A 97 -6.52 1.07 -7.31
C SER A 97 -6.41 2.20 -8.33
N LEU A 98 -5.45 3.10 -8.12
CA LEU A 98 -5.04 4.11 -9.09
C LEU A 98 -3.55 4.00 -9.34
N TYR A 99 -3.19 3.54 -10.54
CA TYR A 99 -1.83 3.47 -11.03
C TYR A 99 -1.19 4.86 -11.06
N GLU A 100 0.05 4.93 -10.56
CA GLU A 100 0.85 6.16 -10.41
C GLU A 100 0.11 7.28 -9.64
N GLY A 101 -0.90 6.89 -8.84
CA GLY A 101 -1.69 7.78 -8.01
C GLY A 101 -2.73 8.63 -8.73
N PHE A 102 -3.03 8.38 -10.02
CA PHE A 102 -4.07 9.15 -10.72
C PHE A 102 -4.84 8.39 -11.80
N TYR A 103 -4.44 7.17 -12.16
CA TYR A 103 -5.08 6.42 -13.23
C TYR A 103 -5.88 5.25 -12.64
N PRO A 104 -7.21 5.37 -12.46
CA PRO A 104 -8.04 4.28 -11.95
C PRO A 104 -7.87 3.01 -12.78
N THR A 105 -7.67 1.88 -12.10
CA THR A 105 -7.40 0.58 -12.71
C THR A 105 -7.99 -0.55 -11.86
N GLY A 106 -8.17 -1.71 -12.48
CA GLY A 106 -8.60 -2.95 -11.84
C GLY A 106 -7.48 -3.74 -11.17
N MET A 107 -6.25 -3.23 -11.10
CA MET A 107 -5.12 -3.95 -10.51
C MET A 107 -4.07 -3.04 -9.87
N ILE A 108 -3.21 -3.62 -9.04
CA ILE A 108 -1.89 -3.10 -8.70
C ILE A 108 -0.88 -3.74 -9.64
N ASP A 109 0.03 -2.95 -10.19
CA ASP A 109 1.09 -3.39 -11.10
C ASP A 109 2.43 -3.53 -10.35
N ASP A 110 3.10 -4.66 -10.55
CA ASP A 110 4.47 -4.90 -10.13
C ASP A 110 5.39 -3.78 -10.64
N GLY A 111 6.17 -3.19 -9.75
CA GLY A 111 7.06 -2.10 -10.11
C GLY A 111 6.54 -0.70 -9.80
N HIS A 112 5.27 -0.57 -9.44
CA HIS A 112 4.60 0.73 -9.45
C HIS A 112 3.99 1.11 -8.12
N LYS A 113 3.81 2.43 -7.96
CA LYS A 113 3.09 3.03 -6.84
C LYS A 113 1.61 3.15 -7.18
N HIS A 114 0.76 2.91 -6.19
CA HIS A 114 -0.68 2.98 -6.36
C HIS A 114 -1.34 3.72 -5.21
N MET A 115 -2.41 4.47 -5.51
CA MET A 115 -3.37 4.89 -4.48
C MET A 115 -4.46 3.83 -4.40
N CYS A 116 -4.70 3.28 -3.22
CA CYS A 116 -5.60 2.15 -3.05
C CYS A 116 -6.67 2.46 -2.00
N VAL A 117 -7.92 2.14 -2.31
CA VAL A 117 -9.01 2.20 -1.33
C VAL A 117 -9.08 0.87 -0.60
N PHE A 118 -8.88 0.90 0.71
CA PHE A 118 -9.01 -0.25 1.60
C PHE A 118 -10.27 -0.11 2.44
N GLU A 119 -11.05 -1.20 2.50
CA GLU A 119 -12.20 -1.37 3.37
C GLU A 119 -11.84 -2.38 4.47
N PHE A 120 -12.16 -2.06 5.72
CA PHE A 120 -11.92 -2.93 6.88
C PHE A 120 -13.23 -3.47 7.44
N GLU A 121 -13.30 -4.77 7.72
CA GLU A 121 -14.53 -5.41 8.21
C GLU A 121 -14.97 -4.85 9.58
N ASN A 122 -14.02 -4.60 10.49
CA ASN A 122 -14.26 -4.17 11.87
C ASN A 122 -13.83 -2.72 12.13
N GLY A 123 -13.92 -1.86 11.12
CA GLY A 123 -13.43 -0.48 11.17
C GLY A 123 -11.90 -0.37 11.03
N ILE A 124 -11.41 0.87 10.92
CA ILE A 124 -9.99 1.16 10.66
C ILE A 124 -9.15 0.80 11.90
N PRO A 125 -8.19 -0.16 11.81
CA PRO A 125 -7.38 -0.57 12.95
C PRO A 125 -6.42 0.53 13.43
N GLU A 126 -6.07 0.52 14.73
CA GLU A 126 -5.13 1.51 15.32
C GLU A 126 -3.77 1.54 14.62
N ILE A 127 -3.27 0.40 14.14
CA ILE A 127 -2.00 0.34 13.40
C ILE A 127 -2.03 1.19 12.11
N VAL A 128 -3.19 1.28 11.45
CA VAL A 128 -3.37 2.12 10.25
C VAL A 128 -3.40 3.60 10.63
N LYS A 129 -3.96 3.94 11.79
CA LYS A 129 -4.03 5.32 12.31
C LYS A 129 -2.66 5.89 12.70
N LYS A 130 -1.62 5.05 12.80
CA LYS A 130 -0.22 5.47 12.99
C LYS A 130 0.40 6.09 11.73
N LEU A 131 -0.17 5.84 10.54
CA LEU A 131 0.33 6.38 9.28
C LEU A 131 0.24 7.90 9.26
N HIS A 132 1.15 8.53 8.50
CA HIS A 132 1.08 9.97 8.25
C HIS A 132 -0.21 10.33 7.50
N ILE A 133 -0.83 11.45 7.86
CA ILE A 133 -2.05 11.92 7.19
C ILE A 133 -1.66 13.02 6.21
N ALA A 134 -1.67 12.69 4.92
CA ALA A 134 -1.40 13.62 3.84
C ALA A 134 -2.53 14.65 3.74
N LYS A 135 -2.17 15.94 3.86
CA LYS A 135 -3.12 17.07 3.79
C LYS A 135 -3.39 17.56 2.37
N GLY A 136 -2.61 17.11 1.40
CA GLY A 136 -2.75 17.38 -0.03
C GLY A 136 -1.96 16.36 -0.85
N LEU A 137 -1.78 16.62 -2.15
CA LEU A 137 -1.12 15.66 -3.07
C LEU A 137 0.41 15.70 -3.07
N LYS A 138 1.01 16.69 -2.40
CA LYS A 138 2.47 16.78 -2.29
C LYS A 138 2.94 15.85 -1.17
N TYR A 139 3.83 14.93 -1.51
CA TYR A 139 4.49 14.06 -0.54
C TYR A 139 5.22 14.88 0.52
N ASP A 140 4.82 14.73 1.77
CA ASP A 140 5.34 15.47 2.93
C ASP A 140 5.62 14.57 4.15
N VAL A 141 5.67 13.26 3.95
CA VAL A 141 5.95 12.27 5.00
C VAL A 141 7.32 12.54 5.65
N PRO A 142 7.37 12.72 6.99
CA PRO A 142 8.63 12.91 7.71
C PRO A 142 9.60 11.73 7.56
N LYS A 143 10.90 11.99 7.73
CA LYS A 143 11.89 10.92 7.85
C LYS A 143 11.60 10.10 9.11
N ASN A 144 11.68 8.77 8.99
CA ASN A 144 11.41 7.80 10.07
C ASN A 144 9.94 7.72 10.51
N SER A 145 8.99 8.11 9.66
CA SER A 145 7.58 7.84 9.89
C SER A 145 7.30 6.33 9.96
N PHE A 146 6.20 5.99 10.63
CA PHE A 146 5.67 4.63 10.67
C PHE A 146 5.43 4.11 9.25
N GLN A 147 5.75 2.84 9.01
CA GLN A 147 5.56 2.19 7.73
C GLN A 147 4.71 0.93 7.93
N LEU A 148 3.53 0.92 7.32
CA LEU A 148 2.58 -0.18 7.37
C LEU A 148 2.92 -1.20 6.28
N GLY A 149 2.98 -2.47 6.66
CA GLY A 149 3.00 -3.61 5.75
C GLY A 149 1.63 -4.27 5.71
N ILE A 150 1.21 -4.69 4.51
CA ILE A 150 -0.10 -5.31 4.25
C ILE A 150 0.14 -6.59 3.46
N CYS A 151 -0.26 -7.74 4.00
CA CYS A 151 -0.01 -9.05 3.39
C CYS A 151 -1.07 -10.09 3.81
N ASN A 152 -0.91 -11.31 3.31
CA ASN A 152 -1.61 -12.48 3.83
C ASN A 152 -0.74 -13.20 4.88
N THR A 153 -1.39 -13.75 5.89
CA THR A 153 -0.78 -14.45 7.02
C THR A 153 0.02 -15.65 6.54
N ALA A 154 -0.39 -16.26 5.42
CA ALA A 154 0.33 -17.36 4.77
C ALA A 154 1.76 -16.99 4.35
N ASP A 155 2.02 -15.72 4.00
CA ASP A 155 3.33 -15.23 3.59
C ASP A 155 4.07 -14.51 4.74
N PHE A 156 3.37 -14.19 5.84
CA PHE A 156 3.86 -13.29 6.88
C PHE A 156 5.14 -13.76 7.56
N ASP A 157 5.29 -15.06 7.86
CA ASP A 157 6.50 -15.57 8.52
C ASP A 157 7.75 -15.35 7.64
N ALA A 158 7.64 -15.60 6.33
CA ALA A 158 8.71 -15.37 5.37
C ALA A 158 9.03 -13.87 5.22
N ILE A 159 8.00 -13.02 5.18
CA ILE A 159 8.15 -11.56 5.13
C ILE A 159 8.86 -11.07 6.40
N LYS A 160 8.42 -11.55 7.57
CA LYS A 160 8.95 -11.17 8.88
C LYS A 160 10.42 -11.50 9.00
N GLU A 161 10.81 -12.72 8.65
CA GLU A 161 12.22 -13.16 8.68
C GLU A 161 13.08 -12.29 7.75
N TYR A 162 12.64 -12.08 6.50
CA TYR A 162 13.33 -11.23 5.54
C TYR A 162 13.48 -9.79 6.06
N ARG A 163 12.43 -9.20 6.61
CA ARG A 163 12.46 -7.84 7.15
C ARG A 163 13.38 -7.71 8.36
N GLN A 164 13.40 -8.70 9.26
CA GLN A 164 14.32 -8.71 10.40
C GLN A 164 15.79 -8.79 9.95
N ASN A 165 16.10 -9.64 8.97
CA ASN A 165 17.43 -9.69 8.37
C ASN A 165 17.81 -8.33 7.73
N TYR A 166 16.92 -7.76 6.92
CA TYR A 166 17.11 -6.45 6.31
C TYR A 166 17.42 -5.37 7.37
N LEU A 167 16.62 -5.29 8.44
CA LEU A 167 16.81 -4.29 9.50
C LEU A 167 18.15 -4.47 10.21
N SER A 168 18.54 -5.72 10.53
CA SER A 168 19.84 -6.02 11.15
C SER A 168 21.02 -5.63 10.24
N LEU A 169 20.93 -5.93 8.95
CA LEU A 169 21.96 -5.55 7.97
C LEU A 169 22.04 -4.03 7.80
N ARG A 170 20.90 -3.33 7.79
CA ARG A 170 20.83 -1.87 7.72
C ARG A 170 21.45 -1.21 8.95
N GLU A 171 21.19 -1.75 10.14
CA GLU A 171 21.79 -1.27 11.38
C GLU A 171 23.32 -1.43 11.35
N LYS A 172 23.81 -2.61 10.92
CA LYS A 172 25.24 -2.92 10.94
C LYS A 172 26.05 -2.26 9.81
N TYR A 173 25.47 -2.14 8.62
CA TYR A 173 26.19 -1.76 7.39
C TYR A 173 25.65 -0.51 6.69
N GLY A 174 24.57 0.09 7.20
CA GLY A 174 23.98 1.31 6.65
C GLY A 174 23.57 1.17 5.18
N SER A 175 24.01 2.11 4.34
CA SER A 175 23.69 2.11 2.90
C SER A 175 24.36 0.98 2.10
N LYS A 176 25.33 0.27 2.69
CA LYS A 176 26.05 -0.85 2.04
C LYS A 176 25.49 -2.22 2.40
N TRP A 177 24.37 -2.28 3.13
CA TRP A 177 23.72 -3.51 3.59
C TRP A 177 23.56 -4.59 2.50
N TRP A 178 23.18 -4.18 1.29
CA TRP A 178 22.89 -5.07 0.16
C TRP A 178 24.08 -5.92 -0.27
N LYS A 179 25.32 -5.50 0.03
CA LYS A 179 26.54 -6.29 -0.26
C LYS A 179 26.70 -7.51 0.64
N TYR A 180 25.96 -7.53 1.75
CA TYR A 180 26.04 -8.54 2.80
C TYR A 180 24.75 -9.35 2.91
N ASP A 181 23.76 -9.01 2.09
CA ASP A 181 22.55 -9.81 1.99
C ASP A 181 22.86 -11.10 1.24
N LYS A 182 22.51 -12.22 1.85
CA LYS A 182 22.71 -13.58 1.31
C LYS A 182 21.39 -14.25 0.96
N THR A 183 20.26 -13.56 1.12
CA THR A 183 18.96 -14.08 0.70
C THR A 183 18.82 -13.88 -0.82
N GLU A 184 19.36 -14.82 -1.58
CA GLU A 184 19.02 -15.05 -3.01
C GLU A 184 18.08 -16.24 -3.15
#